data_AF-A0A5R2NGK8-F1
#
_entry.id   AF-A0A5R2NGK8-F1
#
_cell.length_a   1.000
_cell.length_b   1.000
_cell.length_c   1.000
_cell.angle_alpha   90.00
_cell.angle_beta   90.00
_cell.angle_gamma   90.00
#
_symmetry.space_group_name_H-M   'P 1'
#
loop_
_entity.id
_entity.type
_entity.pdbx_description
1 polymer ?
#
loop_
_entity_poly.entity_id
_entity_poly.type
_entity_poly.pdbx_seq_one_letter_code
_entity_poly.pdbx_strand_id
1 'polypeptide(L)'
;KGVAQTKQYKTPQARDLDLIANRVDAVIGAKDTLLGAAKKPGNEDMTISGACFAGGVVGKGAGVGLRKSDPELKALFDKAIKEAVADGTIARLSKPVFGLDVTPR
;
A
#
# COMPACT_ATOMS: atom_id res chain seq x y z
N LYS A 1 0.94 -1.16 28.36
CA LYS A 1 2.19 -0.85 27.62
C LYS A 1 3.01 -2.14 27.57
N GLY A 2 3.50 -2.58 26.40
CA GLY A 2 4.48 -3.68 26.35
C GLY A 2 4.16 -4.89 25.46
N VAL A 3 3.29 -4.80 24.44
CA VAL A 3 3.05 -5.91 23.50
C VAL A 3 4.02 -5.95 22.31
N ALA A 4 4.66 -4.82 21.96
CA ALA A 4 5.69 -4.73 20.93
C ALA A 4 6.56 -3.48 21.14
N GLN A 5 7.82 -3.54 20.70
CA GLN A 5 8.66 -2.36 20.50
C GLN A 5 8.51 -1.88 19.04
N THR A 6 8.34 -0.57 18.85
CA THR A 6 8.11 0.01 17.53
C THR A 6 9.29 0.86 17.09
N LYS A 7 9.70 0.69 15.83
CA LYS A 7 10.67 1.56 15.16
C LYS A 7 10.05 2.12 13.88
N GLN A 8 10.19 3.43 13.70
CA GLN A 8 9.74 4.11 12.49
C GLN A 8 10.93 4.30 11.55
N TYR A 9 10.69 4.10 10.26
CA TYR A 9 11.68 4.27 9.21
C TYR A 9 11.23 5.39 8.27
N LYS A 10 12.19 6.18 7.81
CA LYS A 10 11.94 7.24 6.83
C LYS A 10 11.55 6.67 5.45
N THR A 11 12.10 5.52 5.08
CA THR A 11 11.88 4.91 3.77
C THR A 11 11.57 3.41 3.89
N PRO A 12 10.77 2.85 2.96
CA PRO A 12 10.55 1.40 2.90
C PRO A 12 11.85 0.61 2.75
N GLN A 13 12.84 1.12 2.02
CA GLN A 13 14.11 0.43 1.78
C GLN A 13 14.92 0.24 3.07
N ALA A 14 14.97 1.25 3.94
CA ALA A 14 15.64 1.13 5.23
C ALA A 14 14.94 0.14 6.16
N ARG A 15 13.60 0.11 6.11
CA ARG A 15 12.78 -0.87 6.84
C ARG A 15 13.05 -2.29 6.36
N ASP A 16 13.04 -2.50 5.04
CA ASP A 16 13.23 -3.82 4.43
C ASP A 16 14.65 -4.35 4.71
N LEU A 17 15.66 -3.49 4.65
CA LEU A 17 17.04 -3.84 4.99
C LEU A 17 17.19 -4.30 6.44
N ASP A 18 16.56 -3.61 7.39
CA ASP A 18 16.62 -4.00 8.80
C ASP A 18 15.85 -5.30 9.08
N LEU A 19 14.81 -5.63 8.30
CA LEU A 19 14.13 -6.92 8.39
C LEU A 19 15.06 -8.06 7.94
N ILE A 20 15.69 -7.91 6.77
CA ILE A 20 16.60 -8.94 6.22
C ILE A 20 17.85 -9.09 7.07
N ALA A 21 18.33 -8.00 7.67
CA ALA A 21 19.44 -8.02 8.61
C ALA A 21 19.06 -8.55 10.01
N ASN A 22 17.83 -9.06 10.21
CA ASN A 22 17.31 -9.55 11.49
C ASN A 22 17.42 -8.52 12.64
N ARG A 23 17.32 -7.22 12.32
CA ARG A 23 17.29 -6.13 13.31
C ARG A 23 15.88 -5.83 13.80
N VAL A 24 14.86 -6.31 13.08
CA VAL A 24 13.45 -6.30 13.47
C VAL A 24 12.82 -7.64 13.11
N ASP A 25 11.84 -8.07 13.89
CA ASP A 25 11.18 -9.37 13.69
C ASP A 25 10.04 -9.31 12.66
N ALA A 26 9.44 -8.12 12.49
CA ALA A 26 8.30 -7.93 11.61
C ALA A 26 8.20 -6.50 11.08
N VAL A 27 7.57 -6.36 9.92
CA VAL A 27 7.24 -5.07 9.31
C VAL A 27 5.74 -5.02 9.04
N ILE A 28 5.14 -3.85 9.28
CA ILE A 28 3.73 -3.60 8.98
C ILE A 28 3.66 -2.54 7.88
N GLY A 29 2.83 -2.78 6.86
CA GLY A 29 2.68 -1.89 5.71
C GLY A 29 1.55 -2.32 4.79
N ALA A 30 1.31 -1.54 3.75
CA ALA A 30 0.31 -1.85 2.74
C ALA A 30 0.68 -3.14 1.97
N LYS A 31 -0.33 -4.00 1.72
CA LYS A 31 -0.13 -5.34 1.16
C LYS A 31 0.57 -5.31 -0.20
N ASP A 32 0.14 -4.43 -1.10
CA ASP A 32 0.73 -4.21 -2.42
C ASP A 32 2.21 -3.83 -2.33
N THR A 33 2.56 -2.95 -1.40
CA THR A 33 3.94 -2.51 -1.16
C THR A 33 4.80 -3.64 -0.62
N LEU A 34 4.28 -4.43 0.33
CA LEU A 34 5.01 -5.56 0.90
C LEU A 34 5.18 -6.72 -0.11
N LEU A 35 4.16 -7.00 -0.93
CA LEU A 35 4.26 -7.94 -2.04
C LEU A 35 5.31 -7.50 -3.07
N GLY A 36 5.37 -6.19 -3.36
CA GLY A 36 6.42 -5.63 -4.20
C GLY A 36 7.81 -5.74 -3.57
N ALA A 37 7.92 -5.55 -2.24
CA ALA A 37 9.18 -5.70 -1.52
C ALA A 37 9.70 -7.15 -1.54
N ALA A 38 8.83 -8.13 -1.27
CA ALA A 38 9.19 -9.56 -1.28
C ALA A 38 9.64 -10.08 -2.65
N LYS A 39 9.30 -9.39 -3.75
CA LYS A 39 9.72 -9.74 -5.11
C LYS A 39 11.08 -9.16 -5.53
N LYS A 40 11.67 -8.27 -4.72
CA LYS A 40 12.96 -7.65 -5.06
C LYS A 40 14.12 -8.64 -4.83
N PRO A 41 15.18 -8.59 -5.66
CA PRO A 41 16.38 -9.37 -5.40
C PRO A 41 16.97 -9.06 -4.02
N GLY A 42 17.39 -10.08 -3.29
CA GLY A 42 17.91 -9.97 -1.92
C GLY A 42 16.84 -10.03 -0.83
N ASN A 43 15.56 -10.16 -1.19
CA ASN A 43 14.44 -10.24 -0.26
C ASN A 43 13.77 -11.63 -0.29
N GLU A 44 14.47 -12.67 -0.73
CA GLU A 44 13.91 -14.01 -0.98
C GLU A 44 13.32 -14.66 0.28
N ASP A 45 13.85 -14.31 1.46
CA ASP A 45 13.38 -14.79 2.76
C ASP A 45 12.20 -13.97 3.34
N MET A 46 11.79 -12.90 2.66
CA MET A 46 10.64 -12.10 3.10
C MET A 46 9.33 -12.78 2.73
N THR A 47 8.50 -13.08 3.74
CA THR A 47 7.16 -13.62 3.54
C THR A 47 6.08 -12.71 4.14
N ILE A 48 4.88 -12.75 3.55
CA ILE A 48 3.70 -12.07 4.09
C ILE A 48 3.02 -13.01 5.10
N SER A 49 2.80 -12.53 6.31
CA SER A 49 2.15 -13.31 7.38
C SER A 49 1.04 -12.50 8.07
N GLY A 50 0.06 -13.22 8.62
CA GLY A 50 -1.05 -12.66 9.38
C GLY A 50 -2.23 -12.17 8.54
N ALA A 51 -3.23 -11.60 9.22
CA ALA A 51 -4.42 -11.06 8.60
C ALA A 51 -4.14 -9.71 7.92
N CYS A 52 -4.82 -9.45 6.80
CA CYS A 52 -4.81 -8.14 6.18
C CYS A 52 -5.79 -7.22 6.91
N PHE A 53 -5.27 -6.22 7.62
CA PHE A 53 -6.10 -5.23 8.31
C PHE A 53 -6.83 -4.32 7.30
N ALA A 54 -8.10 -4.02 7.58
CA ALA A 54 -8.92 -3.10 6.79
C ALA A 54 -9.86 -2.31 7.69
N GLY A 55 -10.22 -1.09 7.29
CA GLY A 55 -11.08 -0.21 8.09
C GLY A 55 -10.36 0.43 9.28
N GLY A 56 -11.14 0.98 10.22
CA GLY A 56 -10.61 1.66 11.40
C GLY A 56 -9.56 2.71 11.05
N VAL A 57 -8.42 2.66 11.74
CA VAL A 57 -7.29 3.58 11.52
C VAL A 57 -6.61 3.43 10.15
N VAL A 58 -6.79 2.29 9.47
CA VAL A 58 -6.22 2.03 8.13
C VAL A 58 -7.07 2.69 7.04
N GLY A 59 -8.36 2.94 7.30
CA GLY A 59 -9.27 3.55 6.34
C GLY A 59 -9.81 2.55 5.30
N LYS A 60 -10.31 3.10 4.17
CA LYS A 60 -11.07 2.36 3.14
C LYS A 60 -10.35 2.25 1.79
N GLY A 61 -9.04 2.50 1.76
CA GLY A 61 -8.24 2.43 0.53
C GLY A 61 -7.39 3.67 0.30
N ALA A 62 -6.83 3.76 -0.90
CA ALA A 62 -6.04 4.92 -1.35
C ALA A 62 -6.93 5.95 -2.06
N GLY A 63 -6.55 7.23 -1.96
CA GLY A 63 -7.26 8.32 -2.62
C GLY A 63 -6.32 9.47 -2.98
N VAL A 64 -6.83 10.36 -3.83
CA VAL A 64 -6.11 11.59 -4.21
C VAL A 64 -6.28 12.62 -3.08
N GLY A 65 -5.17 12.98 -2.44
CA GLY A 65 -5.16 14.01 -1.39
C GLY A 65 -5.28 15.41 -1.99
N LEU A 66 -6.38 16.11 -1.70
CA LEU A 66 -6.67 17.46 -2.20
C LEU A 66 -6.91 18.44 -1.03
N ARG A 67 -6.69 19.73 -1.28
CA ARG A 67 -7.11 20.77 -0.33
C ARG A 67 -8.63 20.76 -0.20
N LYS A 68 -9.12 21.00 1.03
CA LYS A 68 -10.56 21.09 1.29
C LYS A 68 -11.26 22.24 0.55
N SER A 69 -10.50 23.27 0.16
CA SER A 69 -10.97 24.43 -0.60
C SER A 69 -11.18 24.17 -2.10
N ASP A 70 -10.84 22.97 -2.60
CA ASP A 70 -10.79 22.71 -4.05
C ASP A 70 -11.89 21.70 -4.48
N PRO A 71 -13.19 22.01 -4.28
CA PRO A 71 -14.28 21.05 -4.53
C PRO A 71 -14.45 20.72 -6.03
N GLU A 72 -14.17 21.67 -6.92
CA GLU A 72 -14.26 21.46 -8.37
C GLU A 72 -13.19 20.47 -8.86
N LEU A 73 -11.96 20.60 -8.36
CA LEU A 73 -10.88 19.65 -8.66
C LEU A 73 -11.20 18.26 -8.12
N LYS A 74 -11.80 18.18 -6.93
CA LYS A 74 -12.30 16.92 -6.40
C LYS A 74 -13.33 16.27 -7.33
N ALA A 75 -14.29 17.04 -7.83
CA ALA A 75 -15.32 16.52 -8.73
C ALA A 75 -14.73 15.99 -10.05
N LEU A 76 -13.70 16.64 -10.59
CA LEU A 76 -12.97 16.18 -11.77
C LEU A 76 -12.26 14.85 -11.52
N PHE A 77 -11.51 14.71 -10.41
CA PHE A 77 -10.86 13.45 -10.06
C PHE A 77 -11.88 12.34 -9.78
N ASP A 78 -12.95 12.62 -9.06
CA ASP A 78 -14.01 11.64 -8.79
C ASP A 78 -14.62 11.11 -10.10
N LYS A 79 -14.88 12.00 -11.07
CA LYS A 79 -15.40 11.61 -12.39
C LYS A 79 -14.40 10.74 -13.15
N ALA A 80 -13.15 11.19 -13.26
CA ALA A 80 -12.11 10.46 -13.99
C ALA A 80 -11.83 9.08 -13.38
N ILE A 81 -11.82 8.96 -12.05
CA ILE A 81 -11.65 7.68 -11.36
C ILE A 81 -12.82 6.75 -11.67
N LYS A 82 -14.07 7.23 -11.63
CA LYS A 82 -15.24 6.41 -11.97
C LYS A 82 -15.20 5.91 -13.42
N GLU A 83 -14.80 6.77 -14.35
CA GLU A 83 -14.63 6.39 -15.76
C GLU A 83 -13.52 5.34 -15.93
N ALA A 84 -12.38 5.52 -15.25
CA ALA A 84 -11.26 4.57 -15.28
C ALA A 84 -11.54 3.23 -14.57
N VAL A 85 -12.48 3.21 -13.62
CA VAL A 85 -13.03 1.98 -13.04
C VAL A 85 -13.93 1.29 -14.07
N ALA A 86 -14.85 2.05 -14.68
CA ALA A 86 -15.85 1.52 -15.59
C ALA A 86 -15.24 0.95 -16.89
N ASP A 87 -14.18 1.57 -17.41
CA ASP A 87 -13.48 1.13 -18.62
C ASP A 87 -12.38 0.08 -18.35
N GLY A 88 -12.19 -0.30 -17.09
CA GLY A 88 -11.20 -1.30 -16.67
C GLY A 88 -9.74 -0.82 -16.69
N THR A 89 -9.48 0.47 -16.89
CA THR A 89 -8.13 1.04 -16.91
C THR A 89 -7.39 0.79 -15.60
N ILE A 90 -8.03 0.95 -14.44
CA ILE A 90 -7.35 0.71 -13.16
C ILE A 90 -6.90 -0.74 -13.04
N ALA A 91 -7.77 -1.71 -13.33
CA ALA A 91 -7.44 -3.13 -13.30
C ALA A 91 -6.31 -3.50 -14.28
N ARG A 92 -6.34 -2.92 -15.50
CA ARG A 92 -5.33 -3.13 -16.54
C ARG A 92 -3.96 -2.59 -16.12
N LEU A 93 -3.91 -1.45 -15.44
CA LEU A 93 -2.66 -0.86 -14.96
C LEU A 93 -2.14 -1.53 -13.68
N SER A 94 -3.04 -1.94 -12.77
CA SER A 94 -2.62 -2.43 -11.45
C SER A 94 -2.02 -3.82 -11.48
N LYS A 95 -2.52 -4.71 -12.34
CA LYS A 95 -2.05 -6.10 -12.43
C LYS A 95 -0.54 -6.20 -12.75
N PRO A 96 0.00 -5.54 -13.79
CA PRO A 96 1.44 -5.62 -14.05
C PRO A 96 2.29 -4.92 -12.98
N VAL A 97 1.78 -3.84 -12.36
CA VAL A 97 2.54 -3.05 -11.39
C VAL A 97 2.61 -3.73 -10.02
N PHE A 98 1.47 -4.21 -9.51
CA PHE A 98 1.35 -4.75 -8.16
C PHE A 98 1.24 -6.27 -8.13
N GLY A 99 0.82 -6.90 -9.24
CA GLY A 99 0.45 -8.31 -9.28
C GLY A 99 -0.96 -8.59 -8.75
N LEU A 100 -1.78 -7.56 -8.55
CA LEU A 100 -3.18 -7.68 -8.14
C LEU A 100 -4.06 -6.60 -8.75
N ASP A 101 -5.36 -6.87 -8.82
CA ASP A 101 -6.36 -5.87 -9.13
C ASP A 101 -6.62 -5.01 -7.88
N VAL A 102 -6.32 -3.71 -7.98
CA VAL A 102 -6.51 -2.73 -6.88
C VAL A 102 -7.65 -1.77 -7.17
N THR A 103 -8.50 -2.08 -8.15
CA THR A 103 -9.67 -1.27 -8.50
C THR A 103 -10.54 -1.03 -7.26
N PRO A 104 -10.82 0.24 -6.89
CA PRO A 104 -11.71 0.55 -5.78
C PRO A 104 -13.08 -0.10 -5.99
N ARG A 105 -13.64 -0.66 -4.91
CA ARG A 105 -14.98 -1.28 -4.88
C ARG A 105 -15.94 -0.47 -4.05
#